data_AF-A0A927X8X1-F1
#
_entry.id   AF-A0A927X8X1-F1
#
_cell.length_a   1.000
_cell.length_b   1.000
_cell.length_c   1.000
_cell.angle_alpha   90.00
_cell.angle_beta   90.00
_cell.angle_gamma   90.00
#
_symmetry.space_group_name_H-M   'P 1'
#
loop_
_entity.id
_entity.type
_entity.pdbx_description
1 polymer ?
#
loop_
_entity_poly.entity_id
_entity_poly.type
_entity_poly.pdbx_seq_one_letter_code
_entity_poly.pdbx_strand_id
1 'polypeptide(L)' 'MKEKNIKVSDLQEAFGFEYPQAIYKWRRGECLPTLDNLIVLASIFEVSIDKIIITNVY' A
#
# COMPACT_ATOMS: atom_id res chain seq x y z
N MET A 1 7.74 -4.04 -13.67
CA MET A 1 7.53 -4.38 -12.25
C MET A 1 7.68 -5.89 -12.15
N LYS A 2 8.55 -6.42 -11.30
CA LYS A 2 8.41 -7.84 -10.94
C LYS A 2 7.09 -7.93 -10.20
N GLU A 3 6.13 -8.68 -10.72
CA GLU A 3 4.86 -8.92 -10.03
C GLU A 3 5.18 -9.70 -8.76
N LYS A 4 5.44 -9.00 -7.66
CA LYS A 4 5.48 -9.62 -6.35
C LYS A 4 4.03 -9.99 -6.05
N ASN A 5 3.76 -11.29 -5.95
CA ASN A 5 2.45 -11.81 -5.58
C ASN A 5 2.23 -11.62 -4.06
N ILE A 6 2.15 -10.36 -3.63
CA ILE A 6 1.99 -9.96 -2.23
C ILE A 6 0.52 -10.10 -1.86
N LYS A 7 0.23 -10.89 -0.84
CA LYS A 7 -1.11 -11.05 -0.29
C LYS A 7 -1.42 -9.94 0.71
N VAL A 8 -2.71 -9.73 0.97
CA VAL A 8 -3.16 -8.79 2.02
C VAL A 8 -2.62 -9.19 3.40
N SER A 9 -2.47 -10.49 3.67
CA SER A 9 -1.85 -11.00 4.90
C SER A 9 -0.41 -10.55 5.08
N ASP A 10 0.37 -10.52 4.00
CA ASP A 10 1.79 -10.16 4.05
C ASP A 10 1.95 -8.67 4.34
N LEU A 11 1.06 -7.84 3.77
CA LEU A 11 0.98 -6.42 4.10
C LEU A 11 0.53 -6.23 5.55
N GLN A 12 -0.50 -6.96 5.99
CA GLN A 12 -0.98 -6.87 7.38
C GLN A 12 0.15 -7.16 8.37
N GLU A 13 0.92 -8.22 8.15
CA GLU A 13 2.08 -8.58 8.97
C GLU A 13 3.16 -7.50 8.92
N ALA A 14 3.51 -7.01 7.72
CA ALA A 14 4.52 -5.96 7.56
C ALA A 14 4.14 -4.63 8.24
N PHE A 15 2.84 -4.31 8.30
CA PHE A 15 2.32 -3.14 9.00
C PHE A 15 2.11 -3.35 10.51
N GLY A 16 2.21 -4.59 11.00
CA GLY A 16 1.84 -4.92 12.38
C GLY A 16 0.36 -4.65 12.69
N PHE A 17 -0.50 -4.71 11.68
CA PHE A 17 -1.93 -4.47 11.88
C PHE A 17 -2.60 -5.69 12.49
N GLU A 18 -3.38 -5.46 13.55
CA GLU A 18 -4.23 -6.49 14.13
C GLU A 18 -5.26 -7.02 13.11
N TYR A 19 -5.71 -6.15 12.20
CA TYR A 19 -6.72 -6.48 11.20
C TYR A 19 -6.46 -5.82 9.82
N PRO A 20 -6.90 -6.44 8.70
CA PRO A 20 -6.54 -5.99 7.33
C PRO A 20 -7.44 -4.88 6.74
N GLN A 21 -8.41 -4.34 7.47
CA GLN A 21 -9.44 -3.45 6.91
C GLN A 21 -8.84 -2.18 6.32
N ALA A 22 -7.78 -1.62 6.92
CA ALA A 22 -7.09 -0.45 6.37
C ALA A 22 -6.57 -0.74 4.95
N ILE A 23 -5.91 -1.88 4.76
CA ILE A 23 -5.38 -2.32 3.45
C ILE A 23 -6.51 -2.50 2.44
N TYR A 24 -7.64 -3.09 2.87
CA TYR A 24 -8.82 -3.24 2.01
C TYR A 24 -9.43 -1.89 1.60
N LYS A 25 -9.50 -0.91 2.50
CA LYS A 25 -9.98 0.44 2.21
C LYS A 25 -9.08 1.13 1.18
N TRP A 26 -7.76 1.02 1.32
CA TRP A 26 -6.80 1.59 0.37
C TRP A 26 -6.93 0.97 -1.02
N ARG A 27 -7.05 -0.36 -1.10
CA ARG A 27 -7.23 -1.06 -2.38
C ARG A 27 -8.53 -0.70 -3.11
N ARG A 28 -9.57 -0.32 -2.38
CA ARG A 28 -10.86 0.12 -2.95
C ARG A 28 -10.94 1.64 -3.17
N GLY A 29 -9.90 2.39 -2.79
CA GLY A 29 -9.88 3.85 -2.90
C GLY A 29 -10.83 4.57 -1.95
N GLU A 30 -11.28 3.91 -0.87
CA GLU A 30 -12.16 4.53 0.13
C GLU A 30 -11.45 5.59 0.98
N CYS A 31 -10.14 5.39 1.20
CA CYS A 31 -9.28 6.37 1.86
C CYS A 31 -7.83 6.22 1.39
N LEU A 32 -7.05 7.28 1.58
CA LEU A 32 -5.61 7.25 1.35
C LEU A 32 -4.89 6.63 2.56
N PRO A 33 -3.79 5.88 2.33
CA PRO A 33 -2.86 5.56 3.40
C PRO A 33 -2.22 6.86 3.93
N THR A 34 -1.80 6.85 5.19
CA THR A 34 -0.98 7.95 5.75
C THR A 34 0.37 8.01 5.04
N LEU A 35 1.09 9.14 5.20
CA LEU A 35 2.44 9.28 4.64
C LEU A 35 3.39 8.16 5.11
N ASP A 36 3.34 7.81 6.39
CA ASP A 36 4.16 6.72 6.95
C ASP A 36 3.84 5.38 6.28
N ASN A 37 2.56 5.09 6.08
CA ASN A 37 2.15 3.86 5.42
C ASN A 37 2.56 3.85 3.95
N LEU A 38 2.54 4.99 3.26
CA LEU A 38 3.06 5.11 1.89
C LEU A 38 4.56 4.86 1.81
N ILE A 39 5.35 5.31 2.79
CA ILE A 39 6.80 5.04 2.88
C ILE A 39 7.06 3.53 3.04
N VAL A 40 6.29 2.86 3.89
CA VAL A 40 6.40 1.40 4.08
C VAL A 40 5.98 0.65 2.81
N LEU A 41 4.87 1.03 2.17
CA LEU A 41 4.45 0.45 0.89
C LEU A 41 5.55 0.61 -0.18
N ALA A 42 6.13 1.80 -0.30
CA ALA A 42 7.24 2.10 -1.22
C ALA A 42 8.43 1.16 -0.99
N SER A 43 8.76 0.93 0.28
CA SER A 43 9.83 0.03 0.69
C SER A 43 9.52 -1.43 0.33
N ILE A 44 8.30 -1.92 0.61
CA ILE A 44 7.86 -3.29 0.30
C ILE A 44 7.89 -3.57 -1.21
N PHE A 45 7.40 -2.62 -2.00
CA PHE A 45 7.31 -2.73 -3.45
C PHE A 45 8.62 -2.36 -4.18
N GLU A 46 9.63 -1.85 -3.46
CA GLU A 46 10.90 -1.39 -4.02
C GLU A 46 10.70 -0.32 -5.11
N VAL A 47 9.82 0.65 -4.84
CA VAL A 47 9.51 1.76 -5.74
C VAL A 47 9.55 3.08 -4.99
N SER A 48 9.66 4.19 -5.71
CA SER A 48 9.47 5.52 -5.15
C SER A 48 7.99 5.79 -4.86
N ILE A 49 7.70 6.65 -3.88
CA ILE A 49 6.32 6.96 -3.43
C ILE A 49 5.46 7.51 -4.58
N ASP A 50 6.03 8.26 -5.53
CA ASP A 50 5.32 8.76 -6.71
C ASP A 50 4.80 7.64 -7.64
N LYS A 51 5.32 6.42 -7.54
CA LYS A 51 4.81 5.26 -8.27
C LYS A 51 3.62 4.59 -7.60
N ILE A 52 3.34 4.93 -6.35
CA ILE A 52 2.17 4.44 -5.60
C ILE A 52 0.99 5.40 -5.76
N ILE A 53 1.27 6.70 -5.85
CA ILE A 53 0.24 7.73 -5.95
C ILE A 53 -0.04 8.04 -7.41
N ILE A 54 -1.30 7.97 -7.82
CA ILE A 54 -1.73 8.49 -9.12
C ILE A 54 -2.07 9.96 -8.94
N THR A 55 -1.29 10.85 -9.55
CA THR A 55 -1.49 12.31 -9.47
C THR A 55 -2.27 12.88 -10.65
N ASN A 56 -2.54 12.08 -11.68
CA ASN A 56 -3.35 12.50 -12.84
C ASN A 56 -4.75 11.88 -12.77
N VAL A 57 -5.74 12.74 -12.65
CA VAL A 57 -7.14 12.43 -12.94
C VAL A 57 -7.46 13.20 -14.22
N TYR A 58 -7.50 12.49 -15.35
CA TYR A 58 -8.10 12.97 -16.60
C TYR A 58 -9.35 12.15 -16.87
#